data_AF-A0A7S2CYT0-F1
#
_entry.id   AF-A0A7S2CYT0-F1
#
_cell.length_a   1.000
_cell.length_b   1.000
_cell.length_c   1.000
_cell.angle_alpha   90.00
_cell.angle_beta   90.00
_cell.angle_gamma   90.00
#
_symmetry.space_group_name_H-M   'P 1'
#
loop_
_entity.id
_entity.type
_entity.pdbx_description
1 polymer ?
#
loop_
_entity_poly.entity_id
_entity_poly.type
_entity_poly.pdbx_seq_one_letter_code
_entity_poly.pdbx_strand_id
1 'polypeptide(L)'
;AALAAPSAKGAEGGAPSRRPPTSRAMKLRPSQTAFGCLSLLAGVQIICAACLVNSIFLVAICSSTTPARLLGVTITPFWQVVAASWAWIGIPIAIMAGVGAVYRLEQNLAIFCQYLLGSFAIGAAACFWLLMSGSACGAVVAPEIQRMGSSFVCSFTDTFIFMWTLLLGLGHLYVTYIVWSAAEDLKDLPRLRLIQYGYSLEQVQHPKRPDGLYPLPCERAE
;
A
#
# COMPACT_ATOMS: atom_id res chain seq x y z
N ALA A 1 36.26 21.60 66.16
CA ALA A 1 35.20 21.96 65.19
C ALA A 1 35.44 21.15 63.92
N ALA A 2 34.80 19.98 63.83
CA ALA A 2 35.00 19.01 62.77
C ALA A 2 33.92 19.19 61.69
N LEU A 3 34.34 19.51 60.46
CA LEU A 3 33.46 19.59 59.30
C LEU A 3 33.14 18.18 58.79
N ALA A 4 31.86 17.82 58.83
CA ALA A 4 31.32 16.58 58.29
C ALA A 4 31.10 16.70 56.77
N ALA A 5 31.66 15.78 56.01
CA ALA A 5 31.46 15.63 54.57
C ALA A 5 30.18 14.80 54.28
N PRO A 6 29.39 15.15 53.24
CA PRO A 6 28.22 14.37 52.87
C PRO A 6 28.60 13.11 52.08
N SER A 7 28.04 11.98 52.54
CA SER A 7 28.16 10.63 52.00
C SER A 7 27.40 10.49 50.68
N ALA A 8 28.11 10.09 49.62
CA ALA A 8 27.55 9.75 48.32
C ALA A 8 26.78 8.42 48.41
N LYS A 9 25.44 8.50 48.40
CA LYS A 9 24.55 7.33 48.25
C LYS A 9 24.59 6.84 46.80
N GLY A 10 24.97 5.57 46.65
CA GLY A 10 25.15 4.88 45.38
C GLY A 10 23.88 4.83 44.53
N ALA A 11 24.08 5.07 43.23
CA ALA A 11 23.11 4.79 42.20
C ALA A 11 23.11 3.28 41.91
N GLU A 12 22.01 2.62 42.27
CA GLU A 12 21.74 1.22 41.97
C GLU A 12 21.73 1.00 40.45
N GLY A 13 22.63 0.13 39.99
CA GLY A 13 22.68 -0.36 38.63
C GLY A 13 21.46 -1.22 38.31
N GLY A 14 20.47 -0.64 37.64
CA GLY A 14 19.36 -1.38 37.04
C GLY A 14 19.89 -2.32 35.95
N ALA A 15 19.86 -3.62 36.22
CA ALA A 15 20.24 -4.65 35.27
C ALA A 15 19.35 -4.60 34.01
N PRO A 16 19.92 -4.76 32.80
CA PRO A 16 19.14 -4.76 31.56
C PRO A 16 18.23 -5.98 31.49
N SER A 17 16.92 -5.72 31.57
CA SER A 17 15.85 -6.70 31.34
C SER A 17 15.97 -7.30 29.93
N ARG A 18 16.49 -8.53 29.83
CA ARG A 18 16.54 -9.31 28.59
C ARG A 18 15.12 -9.71 28.19
N ARG A 19 14.50 -8.94 27.31
CA ARG A 19 13.25 -9.37 26.64
C ARG A 19 13.56 -10.60 25.76
N PRO A 20 12.68 -11.63 25.77
CA PRO A 20 12.85 -12.82 24.94
C PRO A 20 12.87 -12.43 23.45
N PRO A 21 13.55 -13.23 22.60
CA PRO A 21 13.64 -12.95 21.17
C PRO A 21 12.24 -13.05 20.54
N THR A 22 11.61 -11.89 20.37
CA THR A 22 10.40 -11.73 19.57
C THR A 22 10.61 -12.36 18.20
N SER A 23 9.67 -13.23 17.82
CA SER A 23 9.54 -13.91 16.54
C SER A 23 10.15 -13.12 15.38
N ARG A 24 11.11 -13.73 14.67
CA ARG A 24 11.70 -13.18 13.44
C ARG A 24 10.62 -13.12 12.37
N ALA A 25 9.78 -12.10 12.41
CA ALA A 25 8.96 -11.72 11.27
C ALA A 25 9.92 -11.48 10.10
N MET A 26 9.73 -12.20 8.99
CA MET A 26 10.51 -11.99 7.77
C MET A 26 10.27 -10.54 7.33
N LYS A 27 11.24 -9.66 7.57
CA LYS A 27 11.22 -8.28 7.09
C LYS A 27 11.48 -8.31 5.60
N LEU A 28 10.42 -8.21 4.80
CA LEU A 28 10.54 -7.92 3.38
C LEU A 28 11.28 -6.58 3.23
N ARG A 29 12.34 -6.58 2.43
CA ARG A 29 13.14 -5.38 2.21
C ARG A 29 12.43 -4.53 1.15
N PRO A 30 12.06 -3.27 1.45
CA PRO A 30 11.39 -2.40 0.48
C PRO A 30 12.28 -2.19 -0.76
N SER A 31 11.65 -2.17 -1.94
CA SER A 31 12.37 -1.92 -3.19
C SER A 31 12.80 -0.46 -3.29
N GLN A 32 14.05 -0.22 -3.70
CA GLN A 32 14.58 1.13 -3.91
C GLN A 32 14.22 1.72 -5.29
N THR A 33 13.87 0.86 -6.25
CA THR A 33 13.52 1.26 -7.62
C THR A 33 12.20 0.63 -8.05
N ALA A 34 11.46 1.32 -8.92
CA ALA A 34 10.27 0.81 -9.58
C ALA A 34 10.61 0.43 -11.03
N PHE A 35 10.14 -0.73 -11.50
CA PHE A 35 10.35 -1.20 -12.88
C PHE A 35 11.83 -1.25 -13.34
N GLY A 36 12.77 -1.38 -12.39
CA GLY A 36 14.22 -1.48 -12.66
C GLY A 36 14.94 -0.15 -12.93
N CYS A 37 14.28 0.84 -13.54
CA CYS A 37 14.92 2.10 -13.94
C CYS A 37 14.24 3.37 -13.41
N LEU A 38 12.99 3.29 -12.94
CA LEU A 38 12.23 4.45 -12.50
C LEU A 38 12.42 4.70 -11.01
N SER A 39 12.36 5.98 -10.62
CA SER A 39 12.26 6.35 -9.22
C SER A 39 10.96 5.77 -8.64
N LEU A 40 11.01 5.37 -7.37
CA LEU A 40 9.86 4.77 -6.68
C LEU A 40 8.63 5.70 -6.73
N LEU A 41 8.84 7.00 -6.57
CA LEU A 41 7.80 8.04 -6.67
C LEU A 41 7.20 8.15 -8.07
N ALA A 42 8.01 8.11 -9.14
CA ALA A 42 7.50 8.12 -10.51
C ALA A 42 6.66 6.86 -10.78
N GLY A 43 7.10 5.70 -10.28
CA GLY A 43 6.32 4.46 -10.34
C GLY A 43 4.95 4.59 -9.68
N VAL A 44 4.88 5.14 -8.47
CA VAL A 44 3.59 5.38 -7.78
C VAL A 44 2.68 6.32 -8.57
N GLN A 45 3.22 7.40 -9.15
CA GLN A 45 2.43 8.32 -9.97
C GLN A 45 1.85 7.65 -11.21
N ILE A 46 2.62 6.82 -11.91
CA ILE A 46 2.16 6.03 -13.06
C ILE A 46 1.05 5.07 -12.63
N ILE A 47 1.22 4.38 -11.50
CA ILE A 47 0.21 3.45 -10.96
C ILE A 47 -1.08 4.21 -10.61
N CYS A 48 -1.00 5.38 -9.97
CA CYS A 48 -2.17 6.21 -9.67
C CYS A 48 -2.88 6.67 -10.95
N ALA A 49 -2.13 7.11 -11.97
CA ALA A 49 -2.68 7.52 -13.25
C ALA A 49 -3.37 6.35 -13.97
N ALA A 50 -2.75 5.18 -14.01
CA ALA A 50 -3.34 3.96 -14.58
C ALA A 50 -4.62 3.54 -13.83
N CYS A 51 -4.60 3.62 -12.49
CA CYS A 51 -5.79 3.34 -11.67
C CYS A 51 -6.93 4.32 -11.97
N LEU A 52 -6.63 5.60 -12.15
CA LEU A 52 -7.62 6.62 -12.51
C LEU A 52 -8.23 6.36 -13.89
N VAL A 53 -7.40 6.13 -14.90
CA VAL A 53 -7.86 5.82 -16.27
C VAL A 53 -8.72 4.56 -16.26
N ASN A 54 -8.30 3.51 -15.57
CA ASN A 54 -9.07 2.27 -15.47
C ASN A 54 -10.40 2.47 -14.74
N SER A 55 -10.43 3.29 -13.68
CA SER A 55 -11.66 3.58 -12.93
C SER A 55 -12.65 4.38 -13.77
N ILE A 56 -12.17 5.40 -14.50
CA ILE A 56 -13.00 6.20 -15.42
C ILE A 56 -13.54 5.32 -16.55
N PHE A 57 -12.68 4.47 -17.14
CA PHE A 57 -13.09 3.54 -18.18
C PHE A 57 -14.17 2.58 -17.68
N LEU A 58 -14.00 2.00 -16.48
CA LEU A 58 -14.97 1.08 -15.90
C LEU A 58 -16.33 1.77 -15.67
N VAL A 59 -16.33 2.99 -15.12
CA VAL A 59 -17.56 3.76 -14.95
C VAL A 59 -18.22 4.09 -16.30
N ALA A 60 -17.43 4.43 -17.32
CA ALA A 60 -17.94 4.80 -18.64
C ALA A 60 -18.63 3.64 -19.39
N ILE A 61 -18.18 2.39 -19.19
CA ILE A 61 -18.78 1.22 -19.85
C ILE A 61 -19.98 0.63 -19.09
N CYS A 62 -20.19 0.99 -17.82
CA CYS A 62 -21.26 0.42 -17.01
C CYS A 62 -22.62 1.03 -17.37
N SER A 63 -23.61 0.17 -17.60
CA SER A 63 -25.00 0.56 -17.83
C SER A 63 -25.89 0.04 -16.71
N SER A 64 -26.74 0.89 -16.13
CA SER A 64 -27.70 0.50 -15.08
C SER A 64 -28.97 -0.13 -15.64
N THR A 65 -29.28 0.05 -16.92
CA THR A 65 -30.56 -0.35 -17.53
C THR A 65 -30.44 -1.58 -18.42
N THR A 66 -29.27 -1.82 -19.02
CA THR A 66 -29.07 -2.88 -20.00
C THR A 66 -28.01 -3.88 -19.55
N PRO A 67 -28.26 -5.20 -19.66
CA PRO A 67 -27.24 -6.20 -19.38
C PRO A 67 -26.11 -6.06 -20.42
N ALA A 68 -24.88 -5.86 -19.95
CA ALA A 68 -23.72 -5.78 -20.79
C ALA A 68 -23.35 -7.19 -21.27
N ARG A 69 -23.17 -7.34 -22.58
CA ARG A 69 -22.66 -8.56 -23.20
C ARG A 69 -21.17 -8.36 -23.48
N LEU A 70 -20.32 -8.77 -22.54
CA LEU A 70 -18.87 -8.65 -22.68
C LEU A 70 -18.31 -10.03 -23.07
N LEU A 71 -17.74 -10.16 -24.27
CA LEU A 71 -17.18 -11.42 -24.78
C LEU A 71 -18.14 -12.61 -24.67
N GLY A 72 -19.44 -12.36 -24.90
CA GLY A 72 -20.51 -13.35 -24.80
C GLY A 72 -21.00 -13.66 -23.39
N VAL A 73 -20.36 -13.13 -22.34
CA VAL A 73 -20.83 -13.25 -20.95
C VAL A 73 -21.85 -12.15 -20.68
N THR A 74 -23.04 -12.54 -20.23
CA THR A 74 -24.09 -11.62 -19.79
C THR A 74 -23.83 -11.21 -18.34
N ILE A 75 -23.28 -10.02 -18.14
CA ILE A 75 -23.06 -9.48 -16.80
C ILE A 75 -24.36 -8.81 -16.33
N THR A 76 -24.94 -9.34 -15.25
CA THR A 76 -26.15 -8.76 -14.66
C THR A 76 -25.91 -7.30 -14.24
N PRO A 77 -26.91 -6.40 -14.39
CA PRO A 77 -26.75 -4.98 -14.03
C PRO A 77 -26.29 -4.76 -12.58
N PHE A 78 -26.67 -5.65 -11.66
CA PHE A 78 -26.24 -5.59 -10.26
C PHE A 78 -24.70 -5.57 -10.12
N TRP A 79 -24.01 -6.53 -10.75
CA TRP A 79 -22.55 -6.60 -10.72
C TRP A 79 -21.88 -5.41 -11.41
N GLN A 80 -22.49 -4.85 -12.46
CA GLN A 80 -22.00 -3.63 -13.10
C GLN A 80 -22.07 -2.44 -12.15
N VAL A 81 -23.18 -2.25 -11.43
CA VAL A 81 -23.34 -1.15 -10.46
C VAL A 81 -22.38 -1.30 -9.28
N VAL A 82 -22.16 -2.52 -8.77
CA VAL A 82 -21.18 -2.78 -7.71
C VAL A 82 -19.76 -2.44 -8.18
N ALA A 83 -19.37 -2.88 -9.37
CA ALA A 83 -18.06 -2.58 -9.95
C ALA A 83 -17.87 -1.08 -10.20
N ALA A 84 -18.87 -0.40 -10.76
CA ALA A 84 -18.85 1.04 -11.00
C ALA A 84 -18.74 1.83 -9.69
N SER A 85 -19.45 1.40 -8.65
CA SER A 85 -19.40 2.01 -7.32
C SER A 85 -18.03 1.84 -6.67
N TRP A 86 -17.42 0.65 -6.81
CA TRP A 86 -16.05 0.39 -6.35
C TRP A 86 -15.02 1.27 -7.07
N ALA A 87 -15.13 1.36 -8.41
CA ALA A 87 -14.28 2.25 -9.21
C ALA A 87 -14.46 3.73 -8.84
N TRP A 88 -15.68 4.16 -8.52
CA TRP A 88 -15.97 5.53 -8.10
C TRP A 88 -15.26 5.89 -6.78
N ILE A 89 -15.17 4.96 -5.82
CA ILE A 89 -14.38 5.13 -4.60
C ILE A 89 -12.87 5.17 -4.91
N GLY A 90 -12.43 4.41 -5.92
CA GLY A 90 -11.04 4.41 -6.36
C GLY A 90 -10.53 5.76 -6.87
N ILE A 91 -11.39 6.55 -7.50
CA ILE A 91 -11.02 7.86 -8.07
C ILE A 91 -10.46 8.83 -7.01
N PRO A 92 -11.19 9.20 -5.94
CA PRO A 92 -10.66 10.09 -4.92
C PRO A 92 -9.46 9.50 -4.19
N ILE A 93 -9.44 8.18 -3.93
CA ILE A 93 -8.30 7.53 -3.27
C ILE A 93 -7.04 7.64 -4.14
N ALA A 94 -7.13 7.39 -5.45
CA ALA A 94 -6.00 7.49 -6.36
C ALA A 94 -5.49 8.94 -6.50
N ILE A 95 -6.37 9.94 -6.51
CA ILE A 95 -5.98 11.37 -6.48
C ILE A 95 -5.25 11.70 -5.18
N MET A 96 -5.82 11.31 -4.02
CA MET A 96 -5.18 11.52 -2.71
C MET A 96 -3.82 10.83 -2.61
N ALA A 97 -3.67 9.64 -3.20
CA ALA A 97 -2.42 8.92 -3.27
C ALA A 97 -1.38 9.63 -4.16
N GLY A 98 -1.79 10.13 -5.32
CA GLY A 98 -0.93 10.90 -6.22
C GLY A 98 -0.42 12.19 -5.57
N VAL A 99 -1.31 12.96 -4.94
CA VAL A 99 -0.96 14.15 -4.15
C VAL A 99 -0.09 13.75 -2.94
N GLY A 100 -0.46 12.68 -2.25
CA GLY A 100 0.30 12.12 -1.13
C GLY A 100 1.72 11.71 -1.51
N ALA A 101 1.93 11.19 -2.71
CA ALA A 101 3.26 10.85 -3.21
C ALA A 101 4.13 12.11 -3.43
N VAL A 102 3.54 13.18 -3.98
CA VAL A 102 4.24 14.47 -4.18
C VAL A 102 4.59 15.13 -2.84
N TYR A 103 3.65 15.15 -1.90
CA TYR A 103 3.84 15.75 -0.56
C TYR A 103 4.46 14.80 0.47
N ARG A 104 4.83 13.57 0.08
CA ARG A 104 5.42 12.56 0.95
C ARG A 104 4.57 12.22 2.19
N LEU A 105 3.26 12.13 2.01
CA LEU A 105 2.30 11.78 3.05
C LEU A 105 2.07 10.26 3.09
N GLU A 106 2.69 9.57 4.06
CA GLU A 106 2.61 8.12 4.26
C GLU A 106 1.16 7.62 4.34
N GLN A 107 0.31 8.30 5.12
CA GLN A 107 -1.06 7.86 5.39
C GLN A 107 -1.89 7.72 4.10
N ASN A 108 -1.71 8.60 3.12
CA ASN A 108 -2.44 8.55 1.85
C ASN A 108 -2.01 7.34 1.01
N LEU A 109 -0.71 7.02 1.00
CA LEU A 109 -0.19 5.84 0.29
C LEU A 109 -0.62 4.54 0.98
N ALA A 110 -0.67 4.51 2.31
CA ALA A 110 -1.14 3.35 3.06
C ALA A 110 -2.61 3.02 2.76
N ILE A 111 -3.49 4.04 2.74
CA ILE A 111 -4.89 3.87 2.35
C ILE A 111 -5.01 3.37 0.90
N PHE A 112 -4.20 3.91 -0.01
CA PHE A 112 -4.19 3.44 -1.40
C PHE A 112 -3.71 2.00 -1.55
N CYS A 113 -2.70 1.59 -0.78
CA CYS A 113 -2.25 0.20 -0.73
C CYS A 113 -3.36 -0.75 -0.26
N GLN A 114 -4.13 -0.36 0.75
CA GLN A 114 -5.29 -1.14 1.21
C GLN A 114 -6.39 -1.22 0.15
N TYR A 115 -6.64 -0.12 -0.57
CA TYR A 115 -7.57 -0.10 -1.70
C TYR A 115 -7.13 -1.03 -2.84
N LEU A 116 -5.84 -1.04 -3.20
CA LEU A 116 -5.30 -1.98 -4.18
C LEU A 116 -5.45 -3.43 -3.70
N LEU A 117 -5.16 -3.73 -2.43
CA LEU A 117 -5.35 -5.09 -1.90
C LEU A 117 -6.82 -5.52 -1.93
N GLY A 118 -7.76 -4.61 -1.59
CA GLY A 118 -9.19 -4.87 -1.70
C GLY A 118 -9.63 -5.11 -3.15
N SER A 119 -9.12 -4.32 -4.09
CA SER A 119 -9.38 -4.47 -5.52
C SER A 119 -8.85 -5.80 -6.05
N PHE A 120 -7.68 -6.25 -5.56
CA PHE A 120 -7.13 -7.57 -5.88
C PHE A 120 -8.04 -8.69 -5.38
N ALA A 121 -8.51 -8.60 -4.13
CA ALA A 121 -9.38 -9.62 -3.55
C ALA A 121 -10.72 -9.73 -4.29
N ILE A 122 -11.34 -8.59 -4.63
CA ILE A 122 -12.58 -8.54 -5.41
C ILE A 122 -12.36 -9.12 -6.82
N GLY A 123 -11.27 -8.73 -7.50
CA GLY A 123 -10.92 -9.24 -8.82
C GLY A 123 -10.66 -10.75 -8.81
N ALA A 124 -9.90 -11.25 -7.83
CA ALA A 124 -9.63 -12.66 -7.65
C ALA A 124 -10.91 -13.47 -7.37
N ALA A 125 -11.80 -12.95 -6.53
CA ALA A 125 -13.10 -13.58 -6.26
C ALA A 125 -13.99 -13.62 -7.51
N ALA A 126 -14.04 -12.54 -8.30
CA ALA A 126 -14.78 -12.49 -9.56
C ALA A 126 -14.22 -13.48 -10.60
N CYS A 127 -12.89 -13.57 -10.72
CA CYS A 127 -12.26 -14.54 -11.60
C CYS A 127 -12.52 -15.98 -11.14
N PHE A 128 -12.39 -16.27 -9.84
CA PHE A 128 -12.68 -17.59 -9.29
C PHE A 128 -14.14 -17.99 -9.55
N TRP A 129 -15.08 -17.06 -9.34
CA TRP A 129 -16.50 -17.26 -9.67
C TRP A 129 -16.72 -17.58 -11.15
N LEU A 130 -16.06 -16.84 -12.06
CA LEU A 130 -16.17 -17.04 -13.51
C LEU A 130 -15.58 -18.38 -13.98
N LEU A 131 -14.51 -18.86 -13.34
CA LEU A 131 -13.95 -20.19 -13.60
C LEU A 131 -14.89 -21.29 -13.10
N MET A 132 -15.44 -21.12 -11.89
CA MET A 132 -16.37 -22.09 -11.29
C MET A 132 -17.71 -22.18 -12.03
N SER A 133 -18.17 -21.12 -12.68
CA SER A 133 -19.43 -21.14 -13.43
C SER A 133 -19.34 -21.92 -14.74
N GLY A 134 -18.14 -22.18 -15.28
CA GLY A 134 -17.94 -22.88 -16.56
C GLY A 134 -18.53 -22.13 -17.78
N SER A 135 -19.09 -20.95 -17.58
CA SER A 135 -19.80 -20.17 -18.62
C SER A 135 -18.87 -19.52 -19.63
N ALA A 136 -17.57 -19.49 -19.34
CA ALA A 136 -16.57 -18.86 -20.18
C ALA A 136 -16.47 -19.51 -21.58
N CYS A 137 -16.53 -20.85 -21.67
CA CYS A 137 -16.45 -21.52 -22.97
C CYS A 137 -17.65 -21.19 -23.87
N GLY A 138 -18.87 -21.24 -23.32
CA GLY A 138 -20.10 -20.97 -24.07
C GLY A 138 -20.22 -19.50 -24.52
N ALA A 139 -19.54 -18.59 -23.82
CA ALA A 139 -19.52 -17.17 -24.13
C ALA A 139 -18.52 -16.82 -25.23
N VAL A 140 -17.30 -17.37 -25.17
CA VAL A 140 -16.20 -16.98 -26.05
C VAL A 140 -16.23 -17.72 -27.39
N VAL A 141 -16.72 -18.96 -27.41
CA VAL A 141 -16.60 -19.84 -28.57
C VAL A 141 -17.94 -19.94 -29.31
N ALA A 142 -17.96 -19.54 -30.58
CA ALA A 142 -19.11 -19.71 -31.44
C ALA A 142 -19.51 -21.20 -31.55
N PRO A 143 -20.82 -21.51 -31.56
CA PRO A 143 -21.31 -22.89 -31.53
C PRO A 143 -20.84 -23.73 -32.73
N GLU A 144 -20.52 -23.10 -33.86
CA GLU A 144 -19.98 -23.77 -35.06
C GLU A 144 -18.62 -24.42 -34.79
N ILE A 145 -17.76 -23.79 -33.99
CA ILE A 145 -16.41 -24.30 -33.68
C ILE A 145 -16.50 -25.46 -32.67
N GLN A 146 -17.51 -25.45 -31.81
CA GLN A 146 -17.71 -26.51 -30.80
C GLN A 146 -18.03 -27.88 -31.42
N ARG A 147 -18.55 -27.92 -32.66
CA ARG A 147 -18.85 -29.18 -33.37
C ARG A 147 -17.61 -30.00 -33.73
N MET A 148 -16.43 -29.40 -33.76
CA MET A 148 -15.17 -30.10 -34.04
C MET A 148 -14.54 -30.76 -32.81
N GLY A 149 -15.07 -30.51 -31.61
CA GLY A 149 -14.58 -31.09 -30.35
C GLY A 149 -14.74 -30.13 -29.17
N SER A 150 -15.95 -30.06 -28.62
CA SER A 150 -16.30 -29.09 -27.56
C SER A 150 -15.42 -29.21 -26.31
N SER A 151 -15.04 -30.42 -25.91
CA SER A 151 -14.19 -30.65 -24.72
C SER A 151 -12.79 -30.07 -24.87
N PHE A 152 -12.17 -30.23 -26.04
CA PHE A 152 -10.82 -29.72 -26.30
C PHE A 152 -10.81 -28.19 -26.33
N VAL A 153 -11.74 -27.57 -27.07
CA VAL A 153 -11.81 -26.11 -27.20
C VAL A 153 -12.15 -25.47 -25.86
N CYS A 154 -13.11 -26.02 -25.10
CA CYS A 154 -13.45 -25.47 -23.78
C CYS A 154 -12.29 -25.54 -22.79
N SER A 155 -11.56 -26.67 -22.75
CA SER A 155 -10.41 -26.82 -21.86
C SER A 155 -9.28 -25.84 -22.21
N PHE A 156 -9.06 -25.62 -23.51
CA PHE A 156 -8.07 -24.66 -23.99
C PHE A 156 -8.44 -23.22 -23.63
N THR A 157 -9.70 -22.81 -23.87
CA THR A 157 -10.20 -21.48 -23.51
C THR A 157 -10.14 -21.24 -22.00
N ASP A 158 -10.50 -22.23 -21.19
CA ASP A 158 -10.44 -22.13 -19.72
C ASP A 158 -8.99 -21.95 -19.22
N THR A 159 -8.07 -22.79 -19.71
CA THR A 159 -6.63 -22.68 -19.38
C THR A 159 -6.07 -21.32 -19.82
N PHE A 160 -6.48 -20.83 -20.99
CA PHE A 160 -6.06 -19.52 -21.49
C PHE A 160 -6.54 -18.40 -20.56
N ILE A 161 -7.83 -18.38 -20.19
CA ILE A 161 -8.38 -17.37 -19.27
C ILE A 161 -7.67 -17.46 -17.91
N PHE A 162 -7.52 -18.66 -17.35
CA PHE A 162 -6.83 -18.87 -16.08
C PHE A 162 -5.38 -18.34 -16.12
N MET A 163 -4.63 -18.65 -17.18
CA MET A 163 -3.26 -18.17 -17.36
C MET A 163 -3.18 -16.63 -17.41
N TRP A 164 -4.06 -15.98 -18.19
CA TRP A 164 -4.11 -14.52 -18.27
C TRP A 164 -4.54 -13.87 -16.97
N THR A 165 -5.53 -14.43 -16.29
CA THR A 165 -5.94 -13.99 -14.96
C THR A 165 -4.79 -14.09 -13.96
N LEU A 166 -4.04 -15.19 -13.96
CA LEU A 166 -2.89 -15.37 -13.08
C LEU A 166 -1.79 -14.35 -13.37
N LEU A 167 -1.49 -14.11 -14.65
CA LEU A 167 -0.49 -13.11 -15.07
C LEU A 167 -0.90 -11.69 -14.63
N LEU A 168 -2.15 -11.31 -14.89
CA LEU A 168 -2.69 -10.01 -14.47
C LEU A 168 -2.74 -9.90 -12.94
N GLY A 169 -3.10 -10.97 -12.24
CA GLY A 169 -3.10 -11.04 -10.78
C GLY A 169 -1.71 -10.85 -10.19
N LEU A 170 -0.68 -11.48 -10.77
CA LEU A 170 0.70 -11.29 -10.35
C LEU A 170 1.18 -9.85 -10.64
N GLY A 171 0.83 -9.30 -11.80
CA GLY A 171 1.10 -7.89 -12.13
C GLY A 171 0.44 -6.92 -11.13
N HIS A 172 -0.79 -7.22 -10.73
CA HIS A 172 -1.53 -6.43 -9.74
C HIS A 172 -0.92 -6.51 -8.34
N LEU A 173 -0.46 -7.69 -7.92
CA LEU A 173 0.28 -7.85 -6.67
C LEU A 173 1.63 -7.12 -6.72
N TYR A 174 2.32 -7.14 -7.87
CA TYR A 174 3.56 -6.39 -8.05
C TYR A 174 3.37 -4.89 -7.89
N VAL A 175 2.36 -4.28 -8.53
CA VAL A 175 2.10 -2.83 -8.33
C VAL A 175 1.70 -2.51 -6.89
N THR A 176 0.94 -3.40 -6.23
CA THR A 176 0.60 -3.26 -4.81
C THR A 176 1.86 -3.28 -3.94
N TYR A 177 2.79 -4.20 -4.22
CA TYR A 177 4.08 -4.30 -3.54
C TYR A 177 4.95 -3.04 -3.74
N ILE A 178 4.93 -2.43 -4.93
CA ILE A 178 5.65 -1.18 -5.20
C ILE A 178 5.08 -0.02 -4.39
N VAL A 179 3.76 0.14 -4.35
CA VAL A 179 3.09 1.17 -3.54
C VAL A 179 3.35 0.96 -2.05
N TRP A 180 3.29 -0.29 -1.59
CA TRP A 180 3.63 -0.64 -0.21
C TRP A 180 5.09 -0.30 0.12
N SER A 181 6.03 -0.64 -0.76
CA SER A 181 7.44 -0.31 -0.60
C SER A 181 7.65 1.20 -0.49
N ALA A 182 6.91 1.99 -1.29
CA ALA A 182 6.95 3.45 -1.23
C ALA A 182 6.39 4.00 0.09
N ALA A 183 5.31 3.41 0.61
CA ALA A 183 4.77 3.79 1.92
C ALA A 183 5.78 3.53 3.05
N GLU A 184 6.43 2.37 3.05
CA GLU A 184 7.42 2.03 4.08
C GLU A 184 8.69 2.89 3.97
N ASP A 185 9.13 3.25 2.77
CA ASP A 185 10.25 4.18 2.58
C ASP A 185 9.95 5.58 3.14
N LEU A 186 8.70 6.06 2.98
CA LEU A 186 8.27 7.34 3.56
C LEU A 186 8.19 7.32 5.09
N LYS A 187 7.84 6.19 5.68
CA LYS A 187 7.74 6.00 7.13
C LYS A 187 9.07 6.15 7.86
N ASP A 188 10.16 5.76 7.21
CA ASP A 188 11.51 5.85 7.79
C ASP A 188 12.11 7.27 7.69
N LEU A 189 11.61 8.14 6.80
CA LEU A 189 12.16 9.49 6.59
C LEU A 189 12.10 10.41 7.83
N PRO A 190 10.97 10.53 8.56
CA PRO A 190 10.91 11.38 9.75
C PRO A 190 11.93 10.96 10.81
N ARG A 191 12.13 9.65 10.97
CA ARG A 191 13.08 9.09 11.93
C ARG A 191 14.51 9.45 11.58
N LEU A 192 14.89 9.35 10.31
CA LEU A 192 16.21 9.73 9.83
C LEU A 192 16.48 11.23 10.02
N ARG A 193 15.49 12.08 9.74
CA ARG A 193 15.63 13.53 9.98
C ARG A 193 15.82 13.86 11.46
N LEU A 194 15.05 13.22 12.35
CA LEU A 194 15.23 13.38 13.80
C LEU A 194 16.62 12.98 14.26
N ILE A 195 17.15 11.86 13.76
CA ILE A 195 18.52 11.41 14.06
C ILE A 195 19.54 12.44 13.54
N GLN A 196 19.35 12.95 12.32
CA GLN A 196 20.22 13.97 11.74
C GLN A 196 20.22 15.26 12.57
N TYR A 197 19.05 15.72 13.04
CA TYR A 197 18.96 16.88 13.93
C TYR A 197 19.62 16.63 15.29
N GLY A 198 19.52 15.42 15.84
CA GLY A 198 20.23 15.03 17.05
C GLY A 198 21.75 15.21 16.92
N TYR A 199 22.33 14.72 15.83
CA TYR A 199 23.76 14.91 15.54
C TYR A 199 24.14 16.38 15.32
N SER A 200 23.29 17.16 14.63
CA SER A 200 23.53 18.59 14.46
C SER A 200 23.49 19.35 15.78
N LEU A 201 22.60 18.98 16.70
CA LEU A 201 22.54 19.60 18.04
C LEU A 201 23.74 19.23 18.91
N GLU A 202 24.24 18.00 18.80
CA GLU A 202 25.43 17.56 19.55
C GLU A 202 26.72 18.28 19.09
N GLN A 203 26.78 18.66 17.80
CA GLN A 203 27.91 19.45 17.27
C GLN A 203 27.86 20.93 17.68
N VAL A 204 26.69 21.47 18.02
CA VAL A 204 26.61 22.85 18.50
C VAL A 204 27.14 22.87 19.93
N GLN A 205 28.39 23.30 20.08
CA GLN A 205 29.06 23.46 21.36
C GLN A 205 28.19 24.36 22.24
N HIS A 206 27.51 23.79 23.24
CA HIS A 206 26.73 24.58 24.16
C HIS A 206 27.66 25.61 24.82
N PRO A 207 27.34 26.91 24.78
CA PRO A 207 28.12 27.90 25.50
C PRO A 207 28.23 27.42 26.94
N LYS A 208 29.46 27.38 27.48
CA LYS A 208 29.71 26.97 28.87
C LYS A 208 28.70 27.72 29.73
N ARG A 209 27.88 26.96 30.47
CA ARG A 209 26.96 27.53 31.44
C ARG A 209 27.79 28.48 32.32
N PRO A 210 27.52 29.78 32.31
CA PRO A 210 28.29 30.67 33.16
C PRO A 210 28.06 30.21 34.60
N ASP A 211 29.14 30.08 35.37
CA ASP A 211 29.13 29.59 36.77
C ASP A 211 28.43 30.57 37.74
N GLY A 212 27.60 31.47 37.23
CA GLY A 212 26.81 32.43 37.99
C GLY A 212 25.50 31.80 38.47
N LEU A 213 25.24 31.97 39.77
CA LEU A 213 23.93 31.79 40.37
C LEU A 213 22.96 32.76 39.68
N TYR A 214 22.19 32.31 38.68
CA TYR A 214 21.05 33.09 38.23
C TYR A 214 19.99 32.98 39.32
N PRO A 215 19.63 34.06 40.03
CA PRO A 215 18.45 34.03 40.86
C PRO A 215 17.26 33.84 39.93
N LEU A 216 16.67 32.65 39.91
CA LEU A 216 15.34 32.48 39.36
C LEU A 216 14.42 33.34 40.23
N PRO A 217 13.69 34.32 39.67
CA PRO A 217 12.66 35.02 40.42
C PRO A 217 11.55 34.00 40.70
N CYS A 218 11.64 33.33 41.85
CA CYS A 218 10.51 32.62 42.42
C CYS A 218 9.62 33.66 43.09
N GLU A 219 8.79 34.32 42.30
CA GLU A 219 7.57 34.95 42.81
C GLU A 219 6.42 34.51 41.93
N ARG A 220 5.84 33.36 42.29
CA ARG A 220 4.55 32.92 41.77
C ARG A 220 3.52 33.81 42.46
N ALA A 221 2.97 34.77 41.71
CA ALA A 221 1.80 35.52 42.15
C ALA A 221 0.62 34.54 42.35
N GLU A 222 0.05 34.55 43.56
CA GLU A 222 -1.21 33.91 43.92
C GLU A 222 -2.41 34.69 43.37
#